data_AF-A0A2S9FU50-F1
#
_entry.id   AF-A0A2S9FU50-F1
#
_cell.length_a   1.000
_cell.length_b   1.000
_cell.length_c   1.000
_cell.angle_alpha   90.00
_cell.angle_beta   90.00
_cell.angle_gamma   90.00
#
_symmetry.space_group_name_H-M   'P 1'
#
loop_
_entity.id
_entity.type
_entity.pdbx_description
1 polymer ?
#
loop_
_entity_poly.entity_id
_entity_poly.type
_entity_poly.pdbx_seq_one_letter_code
_entity_poly.pdbx_strand_id
1 'polypeptide(L)'
;AMLGADLAGEVSTDVDYVVEPEGTHRFTVAALDLGIKTNTPRLVKLRGVRSVVLPSSATFEHIADLKPDGVFLSNGPGDPATADHIVG
;
A
#
# COMPACT_ATOMS: atom_id res chain seq x y z
N ALA A 1 -26.81 -7.14 -3.17
CA ALA A 1 -25.83 -7.71 -2.23
C ALA A 1 -24.56 -7.96 -3.01
N MET A 2 -23.52 -7.14 -2.82
CA MET A 2 -22.22 -7.35 -3.46
C MET A 2 -21.48 -8.40 -2.64
N LEU A 3 -21.58 -9.66 -3.06
CA LEU A 3 -20.82 -10.78 -2.52
C LEU A 3 -19.33 -10.54 -2.84
N GLY A 4 -18.45 -10.78 -1.88
CA GLY A 4 -17.03 -10.45 -1.91
C GLY A 4 -16.25 -11.18 -3.02
N ALA A 5 -16.31 -10.63 -4.22
CA ALA A 5 -15.25 -10.83 -5.21
C ALA A 5 -13.97 -10.17 -4.67
N ASP A 6 -12.82 -10.73 -5.03
CA ASP A 6 -11.47 -10.22 -4.76
C ASP A 6 -11.25 -8.86 -5.47
N LEU A 7 -11.94 -7.83 -4.97
CA LEU A 7 -11.96 -6.50 -5.57
C LEU A 7 -10.65 -5.75 -5.31
N ALA A 8 -9.85 -6.17 -4.32
CA ALA A 8 -8.54 -5.60 -4.07
C ALA A 8 -7.60 -5.84 -5.25
N GLY A 9 -7.65 -7.02 -5.89
CA GLY A 9 -6.93 -7.28 -7.14
C GLY A 9 -7.38 -6.39 -8.30
N GLU A 10 -8.67 -6.03 -8.38
CA GLU A 10 -9.20 -5.19 -9.46
C GLU A 10 -8.86 -3.70 -9.33
N VAL A 11 -8.58 -3.22 -8.11
CA VAL A 11 -8.32 -1.79 -7.86
C VAL A 11 -6.88 -1.48 -7.42
N SER A 12 -6.04 -2.49 -7.32
CA SER A 12 -4.63 -2.33 -7.01
C SER A 12 -3.86 -1.75 -8.18
N THR A 13 -2.71 -1.14 -7.90
CA THR A 13 -1.75 -0.81 -8.94
C THR A 13 -1.15 -2.06 -9.58
N ASP A 14 -0.91 -2.01 -10.89
CA ASP A 14 -0.29 -3.11 -11.64
C ASP A 14 1.21 -3.24 -11.39
N VAL A 15 1.86 -2.14 -10.98
CA VAL A 15 3.31 -2.04 -10.84
C VAL A 15 3.70 -1.21 -9.63
N ASP A 16 4.86 -1.52 -9.07
CA ASP A 16 5.47 -0.72 -8.04
C ASP A 16 5.70 0.72 -8.52
N TYR A 17 5.43 1.67 -7.64
CA TYR A 17 5.81 3.06 -7.87
C TYR A 17 6.23 3.77 -6.60
N VAL A 18 7.11 4.77 -6.76
CA VAL A 18 7.66 5.53 -5.65
C VAL A 18 7.05 6.93 -5.62
N VAL A 19 6.56 7.31 -4.44
CA VAL A 19 6.22 8.68 -4.12
C VAL A 19 7.34 9.26 -3.27
N GLU A 20 8.18 10.08 -3.90
CA GLU A 20 9.30 10.76 -3.23
C GLU A 20 8.79 11.80 -2.23
N PRO A 21 9.48 12.00 -1.08
CA PRO A 21 9.09 12.98 -0.08
C PRO A 21 9.26 14.43 -0.58
N GLU A 22 8.58 15.37 0.08
CA GLU A 22 8.90 16.79 -0.03
C GLU A 22 9.82 17.22 1.12
N GLY A 23 10.82 18.02 0.78
CA GLY A 23 11.84 18.45 1.72
C GLY A 23 12.77 17.30 2.15
N THR A 24 13.20 17.33 3.41
CA THR A 24 14.13 16.34 3.95
C THR A 24 13.47 14.97 4.05
N HIS A 25 14.10 13.95 3.47
CA HIS A 25 13.71 12.55 3.65
C HIS A 25 13.96 12.11 5.10
N ARG A 26 12.93 11.57 5.74
CA ARG A 26 12.94 11.14 7.15
C ARG A 26 12.76 9.65 7.31
N PHE A 27 11.83 9.06 6.55
CA PHE A 27 11.45 7.65 6.64
C PHE A 27 11.02 7.12 5.27
N THR A 28 11.06 5.81 5.11
CA THR A 28 10.56 5.05 3.97
C THR A 28 9.49 4.08 4.44
N VAL A 29 8.34 4.08 3.78
CA VAL A 29 7.24 3.16 4.07
C VAL A 29 6.93 2.34 2.83
N ALA A 30 6.79 1.02 2.99
CA ALA A 30 6.20 0.16 1.98
C ALA A 30 4.67 0.18 2.15
N ALA A 31 3.93 0.57 1.11
CA ALA A 31 2.48 0.68 1.13
C ALA A 31 1.87 -0.39 0.22
N LEU A 32 1.17 -1.37 0.80
CA LEU A 32 0.44 -2.37 0.03
C LEU A 32 -0.88 -1.77 -0.46
N ASP A 33 -1.04 -1.71 -1.77
CA ASP A 33 -2.19 -1.10 -2.43
C ASP A 33 -3.35 -2.10 -2.52
N LEU A 34 -4.28 -1.97 -1.59
CA LEU A 34 -5.55 -2.71 -1.58
C LEU A 34 -6.69 -1.89 -2.20
N GLY A 35 -6.41 -0.72 -2.77
CA GLY A 35 -7.36 0.33 -3.14
C GLY A 35 -7.02 1.69 -2.50
N ILE A 36 -5.73 2.04 -2.49
CA ILE A 36 -5.20 3.21 -1.80
C ILE A 36 -5.79 4.50 -2.38
N LYS A 37 -6.26 5.37 -1.49
CA LYS A 37 -6.69 6.71 -1.89
C LYS A 37 -5.47 7.54 -2.26
N THR A 38 -5.50 8.18 -3.44
CA THR A 38 -4.43 9.05 -3.97
C THR A 38 -3.99 10.15 -3.00
N ASN A 39 -4.88 10.62 -2.12
CA ASN A 39 -4.54 11.63 -1.12
C ASN A 39 -3.63 11.09 0.00
N THR A 40 -3.61 9.77 0.26
CA THR A 40 -2.78 9.17 1.31
C THR A 40 -1.29 9.34 1.00
N PRO A 41 -0.75 8.85 -0.14
CA PRO A 41 0.65 9.10 -0.49
C PRO A 41 0.99 10.59 -0.60
N ARG A 42 0.04 11.42 -1.09
CA ARG A 42 0.23 12.87 -1.16
C ARG A 42 0.49 13.51 0.21
N LEU A 43 -0.30 13.12 1.22
CA LEU A 43 -0.13 13.64 2.59
C LEU A 43 1.11 13.07 3.28
N VAL A 44 1.48 11.82 2.99
CA VAL A 44 2.68 11.16 3.53
C VAL A 44 3.95 11.83 3.00
N LYS A 45 4.00 12.14 1.69
CA LYS A 45 5.08 12.89 1.04
C LYS A 45 5.39 14.23 1.73
N LEU A 46 4.35 15.01 2.08
CA LEU A 46 4.49 16.30 2.77
C LEU A 46 5.14 16.22 4.15
N ARG A 47 5.21 15.02 4.75
CA ARG A 47 5.82 14.77 6.07
C ARG A 47 7.28 14.31 5.97
N GLY A 48 7.87 14.35 4.77
CA GLY A 48 9.24 13.87 4.53
C GLY A 48 9.33 12.36 4.41
N VAL A 49 8.21 11.65 4.16
CA VAL A 49 8.18 10.19 4.09
C VAL A 49 8.10 9.73 2.63
N ARG A 50 9.07 8.90 2.22
CA ARG A 50 9.04 8.18 0.94
C ARG A 50 8.03 7.05 1.05
N SER A 51 7.13 6.91 0.09
CA SER A 51 6.24 5.74 0.00
C SER A 51 6.63 4.91 -1.22
N VAL A 52 6.93 3.63 -1.02
CA VAL A 52 7.02 2.64 -2.10
C VAL A 52 5.68 1.93 -2.13
N VAL A 53 4.85 2.23 -3.12
CA VAL A 53 3.52 1.63 -3.26
C VAL A 53 3.67 0.36 -4.09
N LEU A 54 3.14 -0.73 -3.55
CA LEU A 54 3.24 -2.09 -4.08
C LEU A 54 1.86 -2.63 -4.44
N PRO A 55 1.75 -3.46 -5.50
CA PRO A 55 0.53 -4.20 -5.79
C PRO A 55 0.07 -5.05 -4.61
N SER A 56 -1.23 -5.34 -4.53
CA SER A 56 -1.83 -6.22 -3.50
C SER A 56 -1.24 -7.63 -3.49
N SER A 57 -0.67 -8.07 -4.62
CA SER A 57 0.01 -9.35 -4.81
C SER A 57 1.46 -9.39 -4.33
N ALA A 58 2.01 -8.27 -3.83
CA ALA A 58 3.39 -8.21 -3.38
C ALA A 58 3.64 -9.17 -2.20
N THR A 59 4.76 -9.89 -2.27
CA THR A 59 5.13 -10.87 -1.26
C THR A 59 5.80 -10.21 -0.05
N PHE A 60 5.80 -10.90 1.08
CA PHE A 60 6.55 -10.47 2.26
C PHE A 60 8.04 -10.27 1.96
N GLU A 61 8.65 -11.18 1.19
CA GLU A 61 10.06 -11.10 0.79
C GLU A 61 10.34 -9.81 0.01
N HIS A 62 9.45 -9.46 -0.92
CA HIS A 62 9.55 -8.23 -1.67
C HIS A 62 9.49 -6.99 -0.75
N ILE A 63 8.56 -6.97 0.21
CA ILE A 63 8.47 -5.88 1.21
C ILE A 63 9.73 -5.83 2.08
N ALA A 64 10.26 -6.98 2.51
CA ALA A 64 11.44 -7.05 3.36
C ALA A 64 12.72 -6.57 2.65
N ASP A 65 12.87 -6.86 1.36
CA ASP A 65 14.01 -6.44 0.55
C ASP A 65 14.08 -4.91 0.40
N LEU A 66 12.94 -4.21 0.48
CA LEU A 66 12.89 -2.74 0.49
C LEU A 66 13.45 -2.14 1.79
N LYS A 67 13.60 -2.94 2.86
CA LYS A 67 14.03 -2.51 4.20
C LYS A 67 13.31 -1.24 4.68
N PRO A 68 11.97 -1.21 4.66
CA PRO A 68 11.24 -0.01 5.02
C PRO A 68 11.32 0.25 6.53
N ASP A 69 11.17 1.50 6.93
CA ASP A 69 11.01 1.91 8.34
C ASP A 69 9.62 1.52 8.88
N GLY A 70 8.67 1.22 8.00
CA GLY A 70 7.35 0.72 8.35
C GLY A 70 6.55 0.22 7.16
N VAL A 71 5.48 -0.53 7.44
CA VAL A 71 4.56 -1.06 6.43
C VAL A 71 3.18 -0.45 6.63
N PHE A 72 2.54 -0.04 5.53
CA PHE A 72 1.18 0.49 5.50
C PHE A 72 0.29 -0.40 4.64
N LEU A 73 -0.72 -1.01 5.24
CA LEU A 73 -1.78 -1.72 4.52
C LEU A 73 -2.88 -0.71 4.19
N SER A 74 -3.10 -0.41 2.91
CA SER A 74 -4.09 0.60 2.54
C SER A 74 -5.52 0.09 2.79
N ASN A 75 -6.48 1.01 2.71
CA ASN A 75 -7.86 0.61 2.58
C ASN A 75 -8.07 -0.18 1.28
N GLY A 76 -9.08 -1.05 1.27
CA GLY A 76 -9.61 -1.65 0.05
C GLY A 76 -11.13 -1.58 -0.04
N PRO A 77 -11.71 -1.92 -1.20
CA PRO A 77 -13.15 -1.99 -1.38
C PRO A 77 -13.74 -3.22 -0.68
N GLY A 78 -14.89 -3.08 -0.02
CA GLY A 78 -15.59 -4.19 0.63
C GLY A 78 -15.44 -4.25 2.16
N ASP A 79 -15.85 -5.38 2.74
CA ASP A 79 -15.82 -5.66 4.18
C ASP A 79 -14.44 -6.22 4.60
N PRO A 80 -13.73 -5.61 5.58
CA PRO A 80 -12.44 -6.10 6.09
C PRO A 80 -12.44 -7.57 6.52
N ALA A 81 -13.60 -8.14 6.86
CA ALA A 81 -13.75 -9.55 7.23
C ALA A 81 -13.48 -10.56 6.10
N THR A 82 -13.21 -10.10 4.87
CA THR A 82 -12.86 -10.95 3.72
C THR A 82 -11.36 -10.92 3.38
N ALA A 83 -10.55 -10.17 4.12
CA ALA A 83 -9.10 -9.99 3.90
C ALA A 83 -8.24 -11.08 4.58
N ASP A 84 -8.75 -12.31 4.71
CA ASP A 84 -8.08 -13.41 5.42
C ASP A 84 -6.71 -13.76 4.82
N HIS A 85 -6.49 -13.47 3.53
CA HIS A 85 -5.23 -13.75 2.84
C HIS A 85 -4.11 -12.71 3.09
N ILE A 86 -4.44 -11.54 3.66
CA ILE A 86 -3.50 -10.40 3.82
C ILE A 86 -2.90 -10.36 5.23
N VAL A 87 -3.58 -10.96 6.21
CA VAL A 87 -3.21 -10.95 7.64
C VAL A 87 -2.83 -12.36 8.14
N GLY A 88 -2.88 -13.37 7.27
CA GLY A 88 -2.56 -14.77 7.57
C GLY A 88 -1.11 -15.16 7.30
#